data_AF-A0A822BUU8-F1
#
_entry.id   AF-A0A822BUU8-F1
#
_cell.length_a   1.000
_cell.length_b   1.000
_cell.length_c   1.000
_cell.angle_alpha   90.00
_cell.angle_beta   90.00
_cell.angle_gamma   90.00
#
_symmetry.space_group_name_H-M   'P 1'
#
loop_
_entity.id
_entity.type
_entity.pdbx_description
1 polymer ?
#
loop_
_entity_poly.entity_id
_entity_poly.type
_entity_poly.pdbx_seq_one_letter_code
_entity_poly.pdbx_strand_id
1 'polypeptide(L)'
;MNENKRKLTCENFFEEKSKKFCNSSISCFEDLSNDIFFKTFDYFDGHELFESFSNLNFRFQEILHSSSILLKSQFYLFNNDEMMNMFKDYMLTNRHQIISISIKFLINKSSFFSSFLFDSSYDHLQSICFKDIQSDTIIPVLNNLLLLPQLFSLTIQTSNIAEKINEIYRLIFLLPKLKYFRISLSNNFHSLILLMIRNNQLSSIEYLVIDHYCSLNELELLISYTPKLRRLTVHKIKTNNSNQIISSIELNNLKSLYLNLSETTFDQSERFFRKFFSNLNLLSIIVSNDITYLDGY
;
A
#
# COMPACT_ATOMS: atom_id res chain seq x y z
N MET A 1 52.43 -51.60 38.34
CA MET A 1 51.27 -52.42 37.92
C MET A 1 50.06 -51.79 38.58
N ASN A 2 49.27 -50.97 37.86
CA ASN A 2 48.15 -51.39 37.00
C ASN A 2 47.16 -52.23 37.82
N GLU A 3 45.87 -51.96 37.96
CA GLU A 3 44.89 -51.14 37.23
C GLU A 3 43.62 -51.15 38.12
N ASN A 4 42.90 -50.04 38.28
CA ASN A 4 41.55 -49.81 37.71
C ASN A 4 40.52 -50.95 37.95
N LYS A 5 39.25 -50.76 38.30
CA LYS A 5 38.36 -49.58 38.29
C LYS A 5 37.02 -50.00 38.93
N ARG A 6 36.49 -49.11 39.78
CA ARG A 6 35.09 -48.63 39.79
C ARG A 6 33.96 -49.64 39.48
N LYS A 7 33.33 -50.14 40.55
CA LYS A 7 31.88 -50.39 40.62
C LYS A 7 31.37 -49.81 41.95
N LEU A 8 31.43 -48.49 42.07
CA LEU A 8 30.56 -47.75 42.98
C LEU A 8 29.41 -47.25 42.11
N THR A 9 28.25 -47.79 42.43
CA THR A 9 26.96 -47.67 41.76
C THR A 9 26.62 -46.22 41.42
N CYS A 10 26.26 -46.00 40.15
CA CYS A 10 25.77 -44.72 39.63
C CYS A 10 24.47 -44.25 40.30
N GLU A 11 23.79 -45.08 41.10
CA GLU A 11 22.46 -44.79 41.65
C GLU A 11 22.48 -43.70 42.72
N ASN A 12 23.53 -43.60 43.54
CA ASN A 12 23.57 -42.61 44.63
C ASN A 12 23.93 -41.18 44.15
N PHE A 13 24.47 -41.03 42.94
CA PHE A 13 24.78 -39.70 42.38
C PHE A 13 23.57 -39.05 41.70
N PHE A 14 22.54 -39.84 41.35
CA PHE A 14 21.30 -39.33 40.75
C PHE A 14 20.24 -38.96 41.79
N GLU A 15 20.25 -39.54 43.00
CA GLU A 15 19.29 -39.18 44.06
C GLU A 15 19.60 -37.84 44.74
N GLU A 16 20.87 -37.47 44.93
CA GLU A 16 21.22 -36.17 45.54
C GLU A 16 21.12 -34.99 44.57
N LYS A 17 21.25 -35.21 43.26
CA LYS A 17 21.04 -34.16 42.25
C LYS A 17 19.57 -33.97 41.85
N SER A 18 18.72 -34.99 42.01
CA SER A 18 17.29 -34.89 41.69
C SER A 18 16.49 -34.13 42.74
N LYS A 19 16.96 -34.03 43.99
CA LYS A 19 16.30 -33.23 45.05
C LYS A 19 16.70 -31.75 45.12
N LYS A 20 17.65 -31.28 44.29
CA LYS A 20 18.14 -29.89 44.29
C LYS A 20 17.78 -29.05 43.07
N PHE A 21 17.00 -29.60 42.12
CA PHE A 21 16.51 -28.87 40.94
C PHE A 21 15.00 -28.61 40.93
N CYS A 22 14.27 -28.92 42.01
CA CYS A 22 12.88 -28.50 42.17
C CYS A 22 12.81 -27.06 42.70
N ASN A 23 13.15 -26.08 41.87
CA ASN A 23 12.70 -24.69 41.97
C ASN A 23 13.16 -23.79 40.79
N SER A 24 13.56 -24.36 39.65
CA SER A 24 13.52 -23.59 38.41
C SER A 24 12.11 -23.73 37.84
N SER A 25 11.27 -22.70 38.00
CA SER A 25 10.06 -22.57 37.22
C SER A 25 10.46 -22.63 35.74
N ILE A 26 10.18 -23.75 35.08
CA ILE A 26 10.33 -23.86 33.63
C ILE A 26 9.28 -22.90 33.07
N SER A 27 9.70 -21.72 32.61
CA SER A 27 8.81 -20.77 31.97
C SER A 27 8.44 -21.33 30.60
N CYS A 28 7.17 -21.57 30.37
CA CYS A 28 6.66 -21.95 29.06
C CYS A 28 6.42 -20.68 28.22
N PHE A 29 6.53 -20.80 26.91
CA PHE A 29 6.24 -19.68 26.01
C PHE A 29 4.77 -19.23 26.16
N GLU A 30 3.90 -20.19 26.45
CA GLU A 30 2.48 -20.02 26.77
C GLU A 30 2.23 -19.31 28.09
N ASP A 31 3.24 -19.01 28.91
CA ASP A 31 3.08 -18.23 30.15
C ASP A 31 3.23 -16.72 29.91
N LEU A 32 3.68 -16.31 28.71
CA LEU A 32 3.80 -14.90 28.35
C LEU A 32 2.42 -14.22 28.37
N SER A 33 2.36 -12.93 28.71
CA SER A 33 1.10 -12.16 28.70
C SER A 33 0.56 -11.89 27.29
N ASN A 34 -0.75 -11.71 27.15
CA ASN A 34 -1.37 -11.34 25.86
C ASN A 34 -0.74 -10.09 25.22
N ASP A 35 -0.34 -9.09 26.01
CA ASP A 35 0.29 -7.87 25.51
C ASP A 35 1.61 -8.14 24.76
N ILE A 36 2.36 -9.15 25.20
CA ILE A 36 3.60 -9.57 24.52
C ILE A 36 3.24 -10.23 23.19
N PHE A 37 2.19 -11.04 23.15
CA PHE A 37 1.71 -11.65 21.91
C PHE A 37 1.18 -10.62 20.93
N PHE A 38 0.37 -9.65 21.36
CA PHE A 38 -0.10 -8.57 20.47
C PHE A 38 1.07 -7.79 19.84
N LYS A 39 2.07 -7.41 20.65
CA LYS A 39 3.30 -6.77 20.14
C LYS A 39 4.08 -7.68 19.19
N THR A 40 4.09 -8.98 19.44
CA THR A 40 4.76 -9.96 18.57
C THR A 40 4.02 -10.09 17.24
N PHE A 41 2.69 -10.12 17.28
CA PHE A 41 1.82 -10.27 16.11
C PHE A 41 1.90 -9.08 15.15
N ASP A 42 2.23 -7.88 15.64
CA ASP A 42 2.48 -6.71 14.79
C ASP A 42 3.63 -6.90 13.77
N TYR A 43 4.51 -7.88 14.00
CA TYR A 43 5.61 -8.24 13.09
C TYR A 43 5.24 -9.31 12.06
N PHE A 44 4.09 -9.97 12.21
CA PHE A 44 3.64 -11.02 11.30
C PHE A 44 2.75 -10.47 10.20
N ASP A 45 2.77 -11.14 9.04
CA ASP A 45 1.66 -11.01 8.11
C ASP A 45 0.41 -11.65 8.70
N GLY A 46 -0.76 -11.07 8.43
CA GLY A 46 -2.03 -11.55 8.96
C GLY A 46 -2.34 -12.99 8.53
N HIS A 47 -1.91 -13.44 7.35
CA HIS A 47 -2.09 -14.85 6.96
C HIS A 47 -1.16 -15.76 7.76
N GLU A 48 0.14 -15.41 7.82
CA GLU A 48 1.17 -16.17 8.54
C GLU A 48 0.85 -16.29 10.03
N LEU A 49 0.26 -15.25 10.60
CA LEU A 49 -0.20 -15.22 11.98
C LEU A 49 -1.22 -16.34 12.25
N PHE A 50 -2.25 -16.46 11.41
CA PHE A 50 -3.24 -17.52 11.58
C PHE A 50 -2.65 -18.89 11.28
N GLU A 51 -1.84 -19.02 10.22
CA GLU A 51 -1.16 -20.28 9.90
C GLU A 51 -0.29 -20.79 11.07
N SER A 52 0.43 -19.88 11.74
CA SER A 52 1.36 -20.23 12.81
C SER A 52 0.68 -20.48 14.15
N PHE A 53 -0.38 -19.73 14.50
CA PHE A 53 -0.92 -19.70 15.86
C PHE A 53 -2.35 -20.28 16.01
N SER A 54 -3.12 -20.42 14.93
CA SER A 54 -4.54 -20.83 15.02
C SER A 54 -4.76 -22.26 15.54
N ASN A 55 -3.79 -23.14 15.35
CA ASN A 55 -3.90 -24.56 15.70
C ASN A 55 -3.10 -24.96 16.94
N LEU A 56 -2.51 -23.99 17.67
CA LEU A 56 -1.66 -24.29 18.82
C LEU A 56 -2.48 -24.72 20.04
N ASN A 57 -3.32 -23.84 20.56
CA ASN A 57 -4.20 -24.11 21.70
C ASN A 57 -5.35 -23.10 21.76
N PHE A 58 -6.31 -23.37 22.64
CA PHE A 58 -7.51 -22.55 22.83
C PHE A 58 -7.18 -21.08 23.13
N ARG A 59 -6.15 -20.82 23.94
CA ARG A 59 -5.75 -19.45 24.29
C ARG A 59 -5.35 -18.67 23.05
N PHE A 60 -4.52 -19.23 22.17
CA PHE A 60 -4.15 -18.55 20.93
C PHE A 60 -5.33 -18.34 19.98
N GLN A 61 -6.26 -19.30 19.92
CA GLN A 61 -7.50 -19.11 19.16
C GLN A 61 -8.31 -17.92 19.69
N GLU A 62 -8.50 -17.80 21.00
CA GLU A 62 -9.20 -16.65 21.60
C GLU A 62 -8.48 -15.32 21.33
N ILE A 63 -7.15 -15.31 21.43
CA ILE A 63 -6.35 -14.11 21.15
C ILE A 63 -6.55 -13.68 19.68
N LEU A 64 -6.42 -14.61 18.73
CA LEU A 64 -6.57 -14.36 17.28
C LEU A 64 -7.97 -13.89 16.89
N HIS A 65 -9.01 -14.42 17.53
CA HIS A 65 -10.39 -14.00 17.30
C HIS A 65 -10.80 -12.76 18.11
N SER A 66 -9.92 -12.20 18.94
CA SER A 66 -10.23 -10.97 19.66
C SER A 66 -10.31 -9.78 18.70
N SER A 67 -11.23 -8.86 18.96
CA SER A 67 -11.36 -7.61 18.19
C SER A 67 -10.19 -6.65 18.36
N SER A 68 -9.24 -6.96 19.25
CA SER A 68 -8.07 -6.11 19.52
C SER A 68 -6.96 -6.31 18.49
N ILE A 69 -6.99 -7.39 17.71
CA ILE A 69 -6.01 -7.63 16.65
C ILE A 69 -6.47 -6.96 15.36
N LEU A 70 -5.56 -6.17 14.79
CA LEU A 70 -5.75 -5.52 13.50
C LEU A 70 -4.80 -6.15 12.48
N LEU A 71 -5.36 -6.75 11.45
CA LEU A 71 -4.62 -7.56 10.49
C LEU A 71 -4.13 -6.73 9.32
N LYS A 72 -2.85 -6.92 8.98
CA LYS A 72 -2.23 -6.46 7.75
C LYS A 72 -1.83 -7.70 6.97
N SER A 73 -2.37 -7.87 5.77
CA SER A 73 -2.20 -9.12 5.04
C SER A 73 -1.61 -8.87 3.65
N GLN A 74 -0.64 -9.68 3.27
CA GLN A 74 0.09 -9.60 2.04
C GLN A 74 -0.03 -10.92 1.31
N PHE A 75 -0.68 -10.87 0.16
CA PHE A 75 -0.91 -12.04 -0.67
C PHE A 75 -0.06 -11.92 -1.93
N TYR A 76 0.93 -12.81 -2.02
CA TYR A 76 1.85 -12.89 -3.13
C TYR A 76 1.58 -14.15 -3.95
N LEU A 77 1.66 -14.03 -5.27
CA LEU A 77 1.82 -15.17 -6.19
C LEU A 77 0.62 -16.14 -6.25
N PHE A 78 -0.56 -15.62 -6.55
CA PHE A 78 -1.72 -16.48 -6.84
C PHE A 78 -1.53 -17.29 -8.14
N ASN A 79 -1.06 -18.52 -8.00
CA ASN A 79 -0.73 -19.43 -9.10
C ASN A 79 -1.84 -20.44 -9.42
N ASN A 80 -2.73 -20.77 -8.48
CA ASN A 80 -3.82 -21.73 -8.67
C ASN A 80 -5.11 -21.25 -7.99
N ASP A 81 -6.24 -21.92 -8.29
CA ASP A 81 -7.55 -21.53 -7.77
C ASP A 81 -7.76 -21.94 -6.30
N GLU A 82 -7.04 -22.96 -5.81
CA GLU A 82 -7.07 -23.37 -4.40
C GLU A 82 -6.56 -22.26 -3.47
N MET A 83 -5.41 -21.64 -3.80
CA MET A 83 -4.91 -20.49 -3.05
C MET A 83 -5.86 -19.29 -3.13
N MET A 84 -6.56 -19.11 -4.26
CA MET A 84 -7.60 -18.07 -4.35
C MET A 84 -8.76 -18.33 -3.40
N ASN A 85 -9.20 -19.59 -3.28
CA ASN A 85 -10.29 -19.95 -2.38
C ASN A 85 -9.86 -19.78 -0.92
N MET A 86 -8.66 -20.24 -0.55
CA MET A 86 -8.09 -19.99 0.78
C MET A 86 -8.03 -18.50 1.11
N PHE A 87 -7.62 -17.68 0.14
CA PHE A 87 -7.62 -16.23 0.30
C PHE A 87 -9.03 -15.68 0.53
N LYS A 88 -10.02 -16.11 -0.26
CA LYS A 88 -11.42 -15.69 -0.04
C LYS A 88 -11.90 -16.06 1.35
N ASP A 89 -11.65 -17.28 1.79
CA ASP A 89 -12.09 -17.78 3.08
C ASP A 89 -11.45 -16.99 4.22
N TYR A 90 -10.13 -16.73 4.13
CA TYR A 90 -9.42 -15.87 5.06
C TYR A 90 -10.01 -14.46 5.11
N MET A 91 -10.21 -13.85 3.94
CA MET A 91 -10.72 -12.49 3.80
C MET A 91 -12.12 -12.36 4.38
N LEU A 92 -13.02 -13.31 4.08
CA LEU A 92 -14.39 -13.31 4.57
C LEU A 92 -14.46 -13.56 6.07
N THR A 93 -13.64 -14.46 6.60
CA THR A 93 -13.59 -14.80 8.03
C THR A 93 -13.10 -13.63 8.86
N ASN A 94 -12.07 -12.93 8.37
CA ASN A 94 -11.36 -11.91 9.15
C ASN A 94 -11.70 -10.47 8.75
N ARG A 95 -12.68 -10.24 7.87
CA ARG A 95 -13.03 -8.93 7.28
C ARG A 95 -13.10 -7.74 8.24
N HIS A 96 -13.58 -7.96 9.47
CA HIS A 96 -13.75 -6.95 10.50
C HIS A 96 -12.42 -6.56 11.21
N GLN A 97 -11.40 -7.41 11.15
CA GLN A 97 -10.07 -7.15 11.72
C GLN A 97 -9.09 -6.60 10.68
N ILE A 98 -9.36 -6.77 9.38
CA ILE A 98 -8.42 -6.41 8.32
C ILE A 98 -8.37 -4.90 8.13
N ILE A 99 -7.20 -4.31 8.37
CA ILE A 99 -6.94 -2.87 8.18
C ILE A 99 -6.16 -2.57 6.91
N SER A 100 -5.34 -3.51 6.43
CA SER A 100 -4.50 -3.29 5.26
C SER A 100 -4.31 -4.56 4.46
N ILE A 101 -4.37 -4.42 3.14
CA ILE A 101 -4.21 -5.54 2.21
C ILE A 101 -3.22 -5.15 1.11
N SER A 102 -2.29 -6.03 0.81
CA SER A 102 -1.47 -5.97 -0.40
C SER A 102 -1.67 -7.23 -1.20
N ILE A 103 -2.11 -7.11 -2.44
CA ILE A 103 -2.33 -8.25 -3.34
C ILE A 103 -1.42 -8.10 -4.56
N LYS A 104 -0.68 -9.15 -4.89
CA LYS A 104 0.10 -9.26 -6.12
C LYS A 104 -0.43 -10.38 -7.01
N PHE A 105 -0.90 -10.03 -8.21
CA PHE A 105 -1.34 -11.00 -9.21
C PHE A 105 -0.19 -11.37 -10.16
N LEU A 106 0.00 -12.66 -10.43
CA LEU A 106 0.93 -13.11 -11.48
C LEU A 106 0.26 -13.38 -12.82
N ILE A 107 -1.03 -13.74 -12.80
CA ILE A 107 -1.79 -14.19 -13.97
C ILE A 107 -3.13 -13.44 -13.99
N ASN A 108 -3.76 -13.33 -15.16
CA ASN A 108 -5.11 -12.78 -15.27
C ASN A 108 -6.08 -13.61 -14.42
N LYS A 109 -6.61 -12.98 -13.37
CA LYS A 109 -7.63 -13.54 -12.47
C LYS A 109 -8.85 -12.62 -12.45
N SER A 110 -9.30 -12.17 -13.61
CA SER A 110 -10.54 -11.38 -13.74
C SER A 110 -11.76 -12.08 -13.12
N SER A 111 -11.81 -13.42 -13.18
CA SER A 111 -12.81 -14.26 -12.51
C SER A 111 -12.79 -14.17 -10.98
N PHE A 112 -11.67 -13.76 -10.38
CA PHE A 112 -11.60 -13.56 -8.95
C PHE A 112 -12.42 -12.35 -8.53
N PHE A 113 -12.19 -11.21 -9.18
CA PHE A 113 -12.89 -9.97 -8.82
C PHE A 113 -14.35 -9.94 -9.28
N SER A 114 -14.75 -10.83 -10.18
CA SER A 114 -16.18 -11.05 -10.44
C SER A 114 -16.88 -11.80 -9.31
N SER A 115 -16.14 -12.54 -8.48
CA SER A 115 -16.69 -13.39 -7.41
C SER A 115 -16.32 -12.94 -5.99
N PHE A 116 -15.40 -12.00 -5.85
CA PHE A 116 -14.99 -11.41 -4.58
C PHE A 116 -15.22 -9.89 -4.60
N LEU A 117 -15.96 -9.40 -3.61
CA LEU A 117 -16.33 -7.99 -3.50
C LEU A 117 -15.80 -7.43 -2.18
N PHE A 118 -15.21 -6.24 -2.27
CA PHE A 118 -15.02 -5.38 -1.10
C PHE A 118 -16.34 -4.66 -0.87
N ASP A 119 -17.06 -5.04 0.18
CA ASP A 119 -18.31 -4.40 0.58
C ASP A 119 -18.14 -3.65 1.91
N SER A 120 -19.23 -3.10 2.43
CA SER A 120 -19.23 -2.34 3.69
C SER A 120 -18.90 -3.17 4.94
N SER A 121 -18.81 -4.50 4.84
CA SER A 121 -18.44 -5.36 5.97
C SER A 121 -16.93 -5.32 6.28
N TYR A 122 -16.11 -4.75 5.39
CA TYR A 122 -14.72 -4.38 5.65
C TYR A 122 -14.65 -3.00 6.29
N ASP A 123 -15.23 -2.88 7.48
CA ASP A 123 -15.45 -1.63 8.19
C ASP A 123 -14.17 -0.94 8.67
N HIS A 124 -13.12 -1.70 8.93
CA HIS A 124 -11.80 -1.20 9.34
C HIS A 124 -10.78 -1.11 8.19
N LEU A 125 -11.14 -1.57 6.98
CA LEU A 125 -10.22 -1.61 5.85
C LEU A 125 -9.87 -0.19 5.39
N GLN A 126 -8.57 0.07 5.47
CA GLN A 126 -8.02 1.41 5.46
C GLN A 126 -7.00 1.60 4.33
N SER A 127 -6.25 0.54 3.99
CA SER A 127 -5.23 0.58 2.96
C SER A 127 -5.30 -0.61 2.02
N ILE A 128 -5.26 -0.35 0.71
CA ILE A 128 -5.21 -1.40 -0.32
C ILE A 128 -4.06 -1.13 -1.28
N CYS A 129 -3.27 -2.16 -1.56
CA CYS A 129 -2.20 -2.14 -2.55
C CYS A 129 -2.44 -3.26 -3.57
N PHE A 130 -2.69 -2.89 -4.81
CA PHE A 130 -2.72 -3.81 -5.94
C PHE A 130 -1.40 -3.74 -6.69
N LYS A 131 -0.69 -4.87 -6.76
CA LYS A 131 0.55 -5.04 -7.50
C LYS A 131 0.27 -5.92 -8.72
N ASP A 132 0.69 -5.44 -9.88
CA ASP A 132 0.56 -6.14 -11.17
C ASP A 132 -0.90 -6.52 -11.51
N ILE A 133 -1.85 -5.66 -11.11
CA ILE A 133 -3.27 -5.86 -11.42
C ILE A 133 -3.54 -5.57 -12.91
N GLN A 134 -4.36 -6.42 -13.54
CA GLN A 134 -4.71 -6.29 -14.95
C GLN A 134 -5.73 -5.17 -15.18
N SER A 135 -5.64 -4.49 -16.32
CA SER A 135 -6.42 -3.27 -16.57
C SER A 135 -7.92 -3.46 -16.74
N ASP A 136 -8.34 -4.63 -17.21
CA ASP A 136 -9.74 -5.06 -17.28
C ASP A 136 -10.36 -5.22 -15.89
N THR A 137 -9.57 -5.54 -14.87
CA THR A 137 -10.05 -5.76 -13.50
C THR A 137 -10.14 -4.50 -12.64
N ILE A 138 -9.41 -3.44 -12.98
CA ILE A 138 -9.28 -2.27 -12.10
C ILE A 138 -10.58 -1.51 -11.96
N ILE A 139 -11.29 -1.23 -13.06
CA ILE A 139 -12.56 -0.49 -12.99
C ILE A 139 -13.60 -1.23 -12.13
N PRO A 140 -13.87 -2.53 -12.35
CA PRO A 140 -14.74 -3.31 -11.47
C PRO A 140 -14.33 -3.22 -9.99
N VAL A 141 -13.03 -3.36 -9.70
CA VAL A 141 -12.51 -3.26 -8.34
C VAL A 141 -12.75 -1.88 -7.74
N LEU A 142 -12.45 -0.81 -8.48
CA LEU A 142 -12.62 0.57 -8.02
C LEU A 142 -14.09 0.88 -7.68
N ASN A 143 -15.04 0.36 -8.46
CA ASN A 143 -16.46 0.50 -8.14
C ASN A 143 -16.81 -0.14 -6.79
N ASN A 144 -16.20 -1.28 -6.45
CA ASN A 144 -16.39 -1.91 -5.14
C ASN A 144 -15.76 -1.08 -4.02
N LEU A 145 -14.59 -0.46 -4.27
CA LEU A 145 -13.91 0.36 -3.27
C LEU A 145 -14.69 1.60 -2.84
N LEU A 146 -15.62 2.10 -3.67
CA LEU A 146 -16.52 3.20 -3.30
C LEU A 146 -17.40 2.88 -2.09
N LEU A 147 -17.62 1.59 -1.81
CA LEU A 147 -18.41 1.12 -0.68
C LEU A 147 -17.64 1.11 0.64
N LEU A 148 -16.31 1.25 0.59
CA LEU A 148 -15.46 1.10 1.77
C LEU A 148 -15.48 2.37 2.63
N PRO A 149 -15.94 2.28 3.89
CA PRO A 149 -16.19 3.46 4.71
C PRO A 149 -14.91 4.11 5.22
N GLN A 150 -13.77 3.42 5.26
CA GLN A 150 -12.53 3.90 5.88
C GLN A 150 -11.31 3.88 4.95
N LEU A 151 -11.48 3.60 3.66
CA LEU A 151 -10.36 3.51 2.72
C LEU A 151 -9.65 4.87 2.59
N PHE A 152 -8.47 4.97 3.19
CA PHE A 152 -7.66 6.19 3.23
C PHE A 152 -6.46 6.14 2.27
N SER A 153 -6.00 4.93 1.92
CA SER A 153 -4.80 4.70 1.12
C SER A 153 -5.06 3.69 0.02
N LEU A 154 -4.67 4.04 -1.21
CA LEU A 154 -4.76 3.17 -2.37
C LEU A 154 -3.49 3.26 -3.22
N THR A 155 -2.91 2.10 -3.50
CA THR A 155 -1.78 1.96 -4.43
C THR A 155 -2.16 1.02 -5.55
N ILE A 156 -1.95 1.43 -6.80
CA ILE A 156 -2.20 0.62 -8.00
C ILE A 156 -0.92 0.55 -8.82
N GLN A 157 -0.43 -0.66 -9.05
CA GLN A 157 0.65 -0.96 -9.99
C GLN A 157 0.13 -1.94 -11.04
N THR A 158 0.42 -1.65 -12.31
CA THR A 158 -0.20 -2.32 -13.45
C THR A 158 0.60 -2.05 -14.73
N SER A 159 0.46 -2.93 -15.72
CA SER A 159 1.24 -2.85 -16.94
C SER A 159 0.49 -2.40 -18.20
N ASN A 160 -0.84 -2.19 -18.18
CA ASN A 160 -1.56 -1.97 -19.45
C ASN A 160 -2.89 -1.18 -19.39
N ILE A 161 -2.86 0.13 -19.05
CA ILE A 161 -4.09 0.90 -18.78
C ILE A 161 -4.42 2.01 -19.80
N ALA A 162 -3.67 2.15 -20.88
CA ALA A 162 -3.67 3.34 -21.76
C ALA A 162 -5.05 3.97 -22.02
N GLU A 163 -6.01 3.15 -22.43
CA GLU A 163 -7.32 3.61 -22.87
C GLU A 163 -8.28 3.95 -21.71
N LYS A 164 -8.01 3.43 -20.51
CA LYS A 164 -8.90 3.47 -19.34
C LYS A 164 -8.41 4.40 -18.23
N ILE A 165 -7.23 4.98 -18.37
CA ILE A 165 -6.59 5.80 -17.34
C ILE A 165 -7.46 6.98 -16.88
N ASN A 166 -8.18 7.61 -17.81
CA ASN A 166 -9.08 8.73 -17.50
C ASN A 166 -10.24 8.27 -16.61
N GLU A 167 -10.83 7.11 -16.94
CA GLU A 167 -11.91 6.53 -16.13
C GLU A 167 -11.42 6.10 -14.76
N ILE A 168 -10.18 5.61 -14.66
CA ILE A 168 -9.57 5.26 -13.38
C ILE A 168 -9.40 6.49 -12.51
N TYR A 169 -8.78 7.56 -13.02
CA TYR A 169 -8.67 8.81 -12.26
C TYR A 169 -10.04 9.34 -11.83
N ARG A 170 -11.06 9.21 -12.71
CA ARG A 170 -12.43 9.56 -12.37
C ARG A 170 -12.94 8.82 -11.14
N LEU A 171 -12.86 7.50 -11.14
CA LEU A 171 -13.34 6.68 -10.02
C LEU A 171 -12.53 6.92 -8.75
N ILE A 172 -11.22 7.11 -8.87
CA ILE A 172 -10.33 7.41 -7.75
C ILE A 172 -10.72 8.72 -7.06
N PHE A 173 -11.01 9.78 -7.83
CA PHE A 173 -11.38 11.07 -7.27
C PHE A 173 -12.76 11.07 -6.59
N LEU A 174 -13.60 10.06 -6.86
CA LEU A 174 -14.88 9.85 -6.17
C LEU A 174 -14.73 9.16 -4.81
N LEU A 175 -13.57 8.59 -4.47
CA LEU A 175 -13.36 7.90 -3.19
C LEU A 175 -13.36 8.92 -2.03
N PRO A 176 -14.34 8.88 -1.12
CA PRO A 176 -14.67 10.02 -0.25
C PRO A 176 -13.65 10.28 0.87
N LYS A 177 -12.93 9.24 1.31
CA LYS A 177 -11.93 9.33 2.39
C LYS A 177 -10.51 9.11 1.92
N LEU A 178 -10.28 8.97 0.60
CA LEU A 178 -8.96 8.67 0.08
C LEU A 178 -8.04 9.89 0.25
N LYS A 179 -6.98 9.72 1.03
CA LYS A 179 -5.97 10.75 1.30
C LYS A 179 -4.66 10.48 0.60
N TYR A 180 -4.28 9.20 0.49
CA TYR A 180 -3.07 8.78 -0.18
C TYR A 180 -3.41 7.98 -1.44
N PHE A 181 -2.90 8.42 -2.58
CA PHE A 181 -3.03 7.70 -3.83
C PHE A 181 -1.68 7.57 -4.54
N ARG A 182 -1.34 6.35 -4.93
CA ARG A 182 -0.20 6.05 -5.80
C ARG A 182 -0.65 5.23 -7.00
N ILE A 183 -0.22 5.65 -8.19
CA ILE A 183 -0.41 4.89 -9.42
C ILE A 183 0.92 4.73 -10.15
N SER A 184 1.24 3.49 -10.53
CA SER A 184 2.47 3.13 -11.22
C SER A 184 2.13 2.32 -12.47
N LEU A 185 2.54 2.81 -13.64
CA LEU A 185 2.24 2.18 -14.93
C LEU A 185 3.53 1.89 -15.69
N SER A 186 3.69 0.67 -16.22
CA SER A 186 4.92 0.29 -16.92
C SER A 186 5.06 0.86 -18.34
N ASN A 187 3.95 1.22 -19.00
CA ASN A 187 3.94 1.55 -20.42
C ASN A 187 3.98 3.06 -20.68
N ASN A 188 4.50 3.42 -21.86
CA ASN A 188 4.58 4.81 -22.33
C ASN A 188 3.26 5.19 -22.99
N PHE A 189 2.46 6.02 -22.33
CA PHE A 189 1.16 6.41 -22.86
C PHE A 189 1.22 7.61 -23.81
N HIS A 190 0.23 7.63 -24.70
CA HIS A 190 -0.25 8.81 -25.39
C HIS A 190 -1.17 9.61 -24.45
N SER A 191 -1.29 10.90 -24.75
CA SER A 191 -1.83 11.96 -23.89
C SER A 191 -3.13 11.63 -23.13
N LEU A 192 -3.19 12.01 -21.85
CA LEU A 192 -4.40 12.02 -21.03
C LEU A 192 -5.37 13.07 -21.56
N ILE A 193 -6.35 12.64 -22.35
CA ILE A 193 -7.52 13.46 -22.66
C ILE A 193 -8.52 13.28 -21.51
N LEU A 194 -8.24 13.92 -20.37
CA LEU A 194 -9.13 13.93 -19.21
C LEU A 194 -10.40 14.75 -19.55
N LEU A 195 -11.35 14.13 -20.23
CA LEU A 195 -12.72 14.61 -20.36
C LEU A 195 -13.46 14.32 -19.05
N MET A 196 -13.08 15.02 -17.99
CA MET A 196 -13.71 14.86 -16.69
C MET A 196 -14.97 15.72 -16.58
N ILE A 197 -15.98 15.12 -15.97
CA ILE A 197 -17.37 15.56 -15.88
C ILE A 197 -17.47 16.91 -15.17
N ARG A 198 -18.35 17.78 -15.68
CA ARG A 198 -18.74 19.13 -15.23
C ARG A 198 -19.20 19.27 -13.76
N ASN A 199 -19.04 18.26 -12.92
CA ASN A 199 -19.51 18.29 -11.55
C ASN A 199 -18.32 18.61 -10.65
N ASN A 200 -18.41 19.69 -9.87
CA ASN A 200 -17.42 20.26 -8.94
C ASN A 200 -16.93 19.32 -7.82
N GLN A 201 -16.80 18.02 -8.06
CA GLN A 201 -16.43 17.04 -7.06
C GLN A 201 -14.90 16.98 -6.95
N LEU A 202 -14.40 17.72 -5.97
CA LEU A 202 -12.99 17.81 -5.63
C LEU A 202 -12.59 16.62 -4.76
N SER A 203 -11.45 16.01 -5.06
CA SER A 203 -10.94 14.86 -4.33
C SER A 203 -10.43 15.23 -2.94
N SER A 204 -10.50 14.28 -2.00
CA SER A 204 -9.92 14.40 -0.67
C SER A 204 -8.41 14.13 -0.60
N ILE A 205 -7.77 13.78 -1.73
CA ILE A 205 -6.36 13.38 -1.78
C ILE A 205 -5.46 14.50 -1.22
N GLU A 206 -4.61 14.12 -0.27
CA GLU A 206 -3.57 14.94 0.34
C GLU A 206 -2.17 14.56 -0.16
N TYR A 207 -1.99 13.30 -0.62
CA TYR A 207 -0.71 12.74 -1.07
C TYR A 207 -0.90 12.03 -2.40
N LEU A 208 -0.29 12.54 -3.46
CA LEU A 208 -0.40 12.00 -4.81
C LEU A 208 0.97 11.57 -5.34
N VAL A 209 1.09 10.31 -5.74
CA VAL A 209 2.30 9.74 -6.37
C VAL A 209 1.95 9.20 -7.75
N ILE A 210 2.53 9.82 -8.78
CA ILE A 210 2.38 9.47 -10.18
C ILE A 210 3.71 8.86 -10.66
N ASP A 211 3.67 7.57 -10.98
CA ASP A 211 4.78 6.82 -11.54
C ASP A 211 4.41 6.27 -12.92
N HIS A 212 4.04 7.20 -13.79
CA HIS A 212 3.85 6.99 -15.20
C HIS A 212 4.11 8.29 -15.94
N TYR A 213 4.28 8.21 -17.26
CA TYR A 213 4.44 9.39 -18.08
C TYR A 213 3.19 10.26 -18.04
N CYS A 214 3.39 11.55 -17.75
CA CYS A 214 2.37 12.58 -17.67
C CYS A 214 2.96 13.87 -18.22
N SER A 215 2.20 14.67 -18.94
CA SER A 215 2.66 15.98 -19.38
C SER A 215 2.36 17.05 -18.32
N LEU A 216 3.00 18.23 -18.41
CA LEU A 216 2.71 19.32 -17.47
C LEU A 216 1.24 19.77 -17.51
N ASN A 217 0.63 19.82 -18.69
CA ASN A 217 -0.79 20.21 -18.84
C ASN A 217 -1.72 19.14 -18.22
N GLU A 218 -1.38 17.87 -18.37
CA GLU A 218 -2.13 16.79 -17.74
C GLU A 218 -1.97 16.81 -16.22
N LEU A 219 -0.75 17.09 -15.74
CA LEU A 219 -0.48 17.26 -14.33
C LEU A 219 -1.28 18.43 -13.76
N GLU A 220 -1.29 19.58 -14.45
CA GLU A 220 -2.13 20.73 -14.10
C GLU A 220 -3.61 20.33 -13.97
N LEU A 221 -4.11 19.57 -14.93
CA LEU A 221 -5.49 19.08 -14.87
C LEU A 221 -5.72 18.16 -13.67
N LEU A 222 -4.81 17.23 -13.37
CA LEU A 222 -4.92 16.34 -12.20
C LEU A 222 -4.89 17.12 -10.87
N ILE A 223 -4.00 18.12 -10.73
CA ILE A 223 -3.91 18.92 -9.51
C ILE A 223 -5.14 19.82 -9.32
N SER A 224 -5.82 20.23 -10.39
CA SER A 224 -7.06 21.02 -10.30
C SER A 224 -8.18 20.27 -9.55
N TYR A 225 -8.17 18.94 -9.59
CA TYR A 225 -9.13 18.09 -8.86
C TYR A 225 -8.68 17.74 -7.44
N THR A 226 -7.47 18.12 -7.03
CA THR A 226 -6.88 17.76 -5.72
C THR A 226 -6.50 19.02 -4.91
N PRO A 227 -7.46 19.90 -4.57
CA PRO A 227 -7.17 21.19 -3.90
C PRO A 227 -6.59 21.03 -2.48
N LYS A 228 -6.76 19.86 -1.87
CA LYS A 228 -6.23 19.52 -0.53
C LYS A 228 -4.81 18.95 -0.57
N LEU A 229 -4.20 18.89 -1.76
CA LEU A 229 -2.89 18.27 -1.97
C LEU A 229 -1.81 18.96 -1.11
N ARG A 230 -1.09 18.14 -0.35
CA ARG A 230 0.03 18.55 0.52
C ARG A 230 1.36 18.05 0.00
N ARG A 231 1.36 16.88 -0.64
CA ARG A 231 2.55 16.30 -1.26
C ARG A 231 2.24 15.78 -2.65
N LEU A 232 3.08 16.16 -3.61
CA LEU A 232 3.02 15.68 -4.98
C LEU A 232 4.36 15.06 -5.37
N THR A 233 4.32 13.87 -5.95
CA THR A 233 5.50 13.18 -6.46
C THR A 233 5.22 12.68 -7.87
N VAL A 234 5.97 13.16 -8.85
CA VAL A 234 5.83 12.77 -10.26
C VAL A 234 7.18 12.31 -10.79
N HIS A 235 7.28 11.05 -11.19
CA HIS A 235 8.56 10.43 -11.57
C HIS A 235 8.91 10.56 -13.05
N LYS A 236 7.94 10.88 -13.91
CA LYS A 236 8.13 10.89 -15.37
C LYS A 236 7.27 12.01 -16.00
N ILE A 237 7.88 13.17 -16.26
CA ILE A 237 7.21 14.26 -16.99
C ILE A 237 7.72 14.31 -18.42
N LYS A 238 6.81 14.42 -19.39
CA LYS A 238 7.14 14.65 -20.81
C LYS A 238 6.97 16.13 -21.19
N THR A 239 7.82 16.61 -22.09
CA THR A 239 7.65 17.91 -22.76
C THR A 239 6.28 17.98 -23.44
N ASN A 240 5.60 19.12 -23.27
CA ASN A 240 4.41 19.44 -24.05
C ASN A 240 4.76 20.30 -25.25
N ASN A 241 4.17 19.97 -26.40
CA ASN A 241 4.20 20.85 -27.57
C ASN A 241 3.03 21.86 -27.57
N SER A 242 2.06 21.71 -26.66
CA SER A 242 0.85 22.54 -26.62
C SER A 242 0.94 23.66 -25.59
N ASN A 243 0.82 24.91 -26.06
CA ASN A 243 0.74 26.13 -25.25
C ASN A 243 -0.65 26.33 -24.60
N GLN A 244 -1.40 25.27 -24.34
CA GLN A 244 -2.73 25.41 -23.73
C GLN A 244 -2.58 25.83 -22.27
N ILE A 245 -2.92 27.08 -22.00
CA ILE A 245 -2.94 27.66 -20.67
C ILE A 245 -4.15 27.08 -19.94
N ILE A 246 -3.92 26.09 -19.09
CA ILE A 246 -4.91 25.69 -18.09
C ILE A 246 -4.84 26.72 -16.96
N SER A 247 -6.00 27.03 -16.39
CA SER A 247 -6.27 28.09 -15.41
C SER A 247 -5.25 28.14 -14.26
N SER A 248 -5.17 29.28 -13.57
CA SER A 248 -4.41 29.42 -12.33
C SER A 248 -4.96 28.46 -11.27
N ILE A 249 -4.18 27.45 -10.91
CA ILE A 249 -4.52 26.51 -9.84
C ILE A 249 -3.77 26.96 -8.60
N GLU A 250 -4.51 27.36 -7.58
CA GLU A 250 -3.95 27.69 -6.27
C GLU A 250 -3.82 26.42 -5.43
N LEU A 251 -2.60 25.88 -5.33
CA LEU A 251 -2.30 24.79 -4.42
C LEU A 251 -1.82 25.32 -3.06
N ASN A 252 -2.73 25.97 -2.35
CA ASN A 252 -2.42 26.68 -1.09
C ASN A 252 -1.90 25.77 0.03
N ASN A 253 -2.12 24.45 -0.08
CA ASN A 253 -1.71 23.47 0.92
C ASN A 253 -0.47 22.66 0.52
N LEU A 254 0.07 22.85 -0.70
CA LEU A 254 1.17 22.04 -1.22
C LEU A 254 2.48 22.42 -0.50
N LYS A 255 3.02 21.50 0.29
CA LYS A 255 4.24 21.70 1.08
C LYS A 255 5.45 20.97 0.52
N SER A 256 5.22 19.89 -0.23
CA SER A 256 6.28 19.04 -0.76
C SER A 256 6.04 18.72 -2.22
N LEU A 257 7.05 18.95 -3.05
CA LEU A 257 7.00 18.68 -4.47
C LEU A 257 8.25 17.91 -4.89
N TYR A 258 8.03 16.76 -5.52
CA TYR A 258 9.07 16.00 -6.21
C TYR A 258 8.70 15.87 -7.69
N LEU A 259 9.57 16.34 -8.59
CA LEU A 259 9.37 16.24 -10.03
C LEU A 259 10.63 15.73 -10.72
N ASN A 260 10.46 14.79 -11.65
CA ASN A 260 11.48 14.47 -12.63
C ASN A 260 11.19 15.19 -13.95
N LEU A 261 11.99 16.23 -14.20
CA LEU A 261 11.94 17.17 -15.30
C LEU A 261 13.01 16.89 -16.38
N SER A 262 13.60 15.69 -16.37
CA SER A 262 14.67 15.30 -17.31
C SER A 262 14.27 15.40 -18.79
N GLU A 263 12.98 15.33 -19.10
CA GLU A 263 12.44 15.47 -20.46
C GLU A 263 11.64 16.77 -20.62
N THR A 264 11.97 17.85 -19.91
CA THR A 264 11.29 19.18 -20.01
C THR A 264 12.27 20.34 -20.08
N THR A 265 11.91 21.41 -20.80
CA THR A 265 12.73 22.62 -20.89
C THR A 265 12.57 23.50 -19.65
N PHE A 266 13.59 24.32 -19.34
CA PHE A 266 13.54 25.27 -18.23
C PHE A 266 12.32 26.19 -18.30
N ASP A 267 12.06 26.82 -19.46
CA ASP A 267 10.93 27.74 -19.65
C ASP A 267 9.56 27.11 -19.30
N GLN A 268 9.37 25.82 -19.61
CA GLN A 268 8.14 25.12 -19.29
C GLN A 268 8.02 24.86 -17.78
N SER A 269 9.12 24.39 -17.18
CA SER A 269 9.22 24.15 -15.75
C SER A 269 9.03 25.43 -14.93
N GLU A 270 9.65 26.54 -15.34
CA GLU A 270 9.54 27.84 -14.67
C GLU A 270 8.09 28.35 -14.66
N ARG A 271 7.40 28.28 -15.80
CA ARG A 271 5.98 28.65 -15.91
C ARG A 271 5.09 27.79 -15.00
N PHE A 272 5.39 26.50 -14.89
CA PHE A 272 4.68 25.60 -13.98
C PHE A 272 4.93 26.00 -12.52
N PHE A 273 6.19 26.20 -12.12
CA PHE A 273 6.58 26.51 -10.74
C PHE A 273 6.01 27.83 -10.21
N ARG A 274 5.88 28.86 -11.04
CA ARG A 274 5.31 30.16 -10.66
C ARG A 274 3.90 30.06 -10.04
N LYS A 275 3.19 28.95 -10.25
CA LYS A 275 1.81 28.75 -9.76
C LYS A 275 1.71 28.34 -8.27
N PHE A 276 2.73 27.75 -7.67
CA PHE A 276 2.62 27.19 -6.30
C PHE A 276 3.89 27.31 -5.44
N PHE A 277 4.91 28.04 -5.93
CA PHE A 277 6.18 28.17 -5.22
C PHE A 277 6.06 28.78 -3.82
N SER A 278 5.10 29.68 -3.61
CA SER A 278 4.95 30.46 -2.37
C SER A 278 4.65 29.62 -1.12
N ASN A 279 4.16 28.38 -1.28
CA ASN A 279 3.73 27.53 -0.17
C ASN A 279 4.62 26.30 0.05
N LEU A 280 5.65 26.11 -0.79
CA LEU A 280 6.51 24.93 -0.75
C LEU A 280 7.55 25.01 0.36
N ASN A 281 7.61 23.97 1.19
CA ASN A 281 8.68 23.77 2.17
C ASN A 281 9.81 22.90 1.62
N LEU A 282 9.48 21.96 0.73
CA LEU A 282 10.42 21.03 0.12
C LEU A 282 10.17 20.97 -1.39
N LEU A 283 11.21 21.31 -2.15
CA LEU A 283 11.28 21.12 -3.59
C LEU A 283 12.43 20.17 -3.90
N SER A 284 12.13 19.06 -4.56
CA SER A 284 13.11 18.12 -5.08
C SER A 284 12.87 17.97 -6.57
N ILE A 285 13.87 18.29 -7.37
CA ILE A 285 13.80 18.19 -8.83
C ILE A 285 14.93 17.32 -9.33
N ILE A 286 14.64 16.51 -10.34
CA ILE A 286 15.65 15.86 -11.18
C ILE A 286 15.55 16.53 -12.54
N VAL A 287 16.64 17.09 -13.03
CA VAL A 287 16.71 17.75 -14.33
C VAL A 287 17.73 17.04 -15.21
N SER A 288 17.62 17.21 -16.52
CA SER A 288 18.68 16.81 -17.44
C SER A 288 19.91 17.72 -17.25
N ASN A 289 21.04 17.38 -17.87
CA ASN A 289 22.24 18.24 -17.89
C ASN A 289 22.03 19.48 -18.79
N ASP A 290 20.91 20.17 -18.63
CA ASP A 290 20.62 21.43 -19.27
C ASP A 290 21.15 22.55 -18.37
N ILE A 291 22.19 23.24 -18.86
CA ILE A 291 22.91 24.31 -18.14
C ILE A 291 21.95 25.46 -17.77
N THR A 292 20.84 25.64 -18.48
CA THR A 292 19.85 26.69 -18.18
C THR A 292 19.22 26.55 -16.80
N TYR A 293 19.18 25.35 -16.20
CA TYR A 293 18.73 25.17 -14.81
C TYR A 293 19.76 25.66 -13.76
N LEU A 294 21.02 25.87 -14.16
CA LEU A 294 22.10 26.36 -13.30
C LEU A 294 22.32 27.88 -13.44
N ASP A 295 22.01 28.44 -14.60
CA ASP A 295 22.22 29.85 -14.95
C ASP A 295 21.13 30.80 -14.39
N GLY A 296 20.51 30.45 -13.26
CA GLY A 296 19.33 31.14 -12.69
C GLY A 296 19.37 32.66 -12.81
N TYR A 297 18.56 33.21 -13.72
CA TYR A 297 18.30 34.65 -13.86
C TYR A 297 17.12 35.08 -12.99
#